data_AF-A0A2V8ZZ65-F1
#
_entry.id   AF-A0A2V8ZZ65-F1
#
_cell.length_a   1.000
_cell.length_b   1.000
_cell.length_c   1.000
_cell.angle_alpha   90.00
_cell.angle_beta   90.00
_cell.angle_gamma   90.00
#
_symmetry.space_group_name_H-M   'P 1'
#
loop_
_entity.id
_entity.type
_entity.pdbx_description
1 polymer ?
#
loop_
_entity_poly.entity_id
_entity_poly.type
_entity_poly.pdbx_seq_one_letter_code
_entity_poly.pdbx_strand_id
1 'polypeptide(L)'
;MRLLSIELSGFRGFAQRQEFDLDADAVVVIGANGHGKTSLFDGILWALSGRIPRLKNDDSSFVSMYSETGQARVALRLKDGPNGNVFAVTRSFDGKERRITFETSDGSYQGPSAEGKLIDLVWSDAAAASDPGEALASVLTRSIYLQQDMIRQFIDAASPQERFAAVSELVGAGRITELQDSLERSKKAWSTVTNQRQDELQPVRERLSIIEARLSESTERSSQALPAITSEAWGQWWQNLAQLGLSVAQVESASREAPSAIGSAIKELDAQRRLTERRLQALAALQAEIRGLTNRPMPELQPLRDSITKLRKELEDLKRVTIEEQARLAELRRHQAELKEKNEQLKALAVLALKHLTDHCPVCAQTYDKETTRHRLEALAKGGSSDTQTVSSPDKLNEFLHALTAKEKEVSAAELALRSAEQAVTELQMTQRTIIRRLSELGVGAEDNRETALAHAVAEAETLTKRLAELQQIGESLALRLAQSSAMAAIDELRREANALRSDVAAREKSITARNRTGDLAQKVIEALREAASAVVEERLR
;
A
#
# COMPACT_ATOMS: atom_id res chain seq x y z
N MET A 1 0.95 56.31 -71.65
CA MET A 1 -0.46 56.32 -72.07
C MET A 1 -1.00 57.75 -72.00
N ARG A 2 -1.83 58.17 -72.95
CA ARG A 2 -2.49 59.49 -73.01
C ARG A 2 -4.00 59.28 -73.23
N LEU A 3 -4.85 60.03 -72.56
CA LEU A 3 -6.30 59.99 -72.79
C LEU A 3 -6.63 60.88 -73.99
N LEU A 4 -7.60 60.47 -74.82
CA LEU A 4 -8.02 61.21 -76.02
C LEU A 4 -9.42 61.79 -75.84
N SER A 5 -10.39 60.97 -75.46
CA SER A 5 -11.74 61.43 -75.14
C SER A 5 -12.44 60.46 -74.19
N ILE A 6 -13.47 60.95 -73.49
CA ILE A 6 -14.37 60.13 -72.69
C ILE A 6 -15.83 60.49 -72.96
N GLU A 7 -16.64 59.47 -73.22
CA GLU A 7 -18.09 59.55 -73.30
C GLU A 7 -18.72 58.94 -72.04
N LEU A 8 -19.65 59.65 -71.42
CA LEU A 8 -20.39 59.25 -70.24
C LEU A 8 -21.88 59.34 -70.53
N SER A 9 -22.64 58.28 -70.23
CA SER A 9 -24.10 58.26 -70.38
C SER A 9 -24.74 57.41 -69.28
N GLY A 10 -25.79 57.92 -68.65
CA GLY A 10 -26.42 57.27 -67.49
C GLY A 10 -25.49 56.97 -66.31
N PHE A 11 -24.31 57.60 -66.23
CA PHE A 11 -23.26 57.30 -65.26
C PHE A 11 -23.18 58.41 -64.20
N ARG A 12 -23.60 58.08 -62.97
CA ARG A 12 -23.64 59.00 -61.80
C ARG A 12 -24.20 60.39 -62.11
N GLY A 13 -23.36 61.43 -62.16
CA GLY A 13 -23.74 62.81 -62.44
C GLY A 13 -24.09 63.10 -63.90
N PHE A 14 -23.83 62.16 -64.82
CA PHE A 14 -24.08 62.28 -66.25
C PHE A 14 -25.29 61.42 -66.63
N ALA A 15 -26.49 61.96 -66.43
CA ALA A 15 -27.74 61.29 -66.77
C ALA A 15 -27.89 61.07 -68.29
N GLN A 16 -27.58 62.12 -69.07
CA GLN A 16 -27.57 62.11 -70.53
C GLN A 16 -26.16 61.90 -71.09
N ARG A 17 -26.08 61.50 -72.37
CA ARG A 17 -24.83 61.33 -73.10
C ARG A 17 -24.05 62.64 -73.18
N GLN A 18 -22.85 62.67 -72.61
CA GLN A 18 -21.88 63.77 -72.73
C GLN A 18 -20.52 63.21 -73.16
N GLU A 19 -19.87 63.89 -74.10
CA GLU A 19 -18.53 63.57 -74.57
C GLU A 19 -17.57 64.72 -74.22
N PHE A 20 -16.40 64.37 -73.71
CA PHE A 20 -15.33 65.30 -73.34
C PHE A 20 -14.08 64.96 -74.13
N ASP A 21 -13.57 65.93 -74.87
CA ASP A 21 -12.22 65.88 -75.44
C ASP A 21 -11.19 66.04 -74.31
N LEU A 22 -10.18 65.17 -74.32
CA LEU A 22 -9.09 65.12 -73.35
C LEU A 22 -7.71 65.18 -74.04
N ASP A 23 -7.62 65.34 -75.36
CA ASP A 23 -6.35 65.30 -76.11
C ASP A 23 -5.56 66.62 -76.04
N ALA A 24 -5.27 67.09 -74.82
CA ALA A 24 -4.42 68.23 -74.54
C ALA A 24 -3.34 67.90 -73.51
N ASP A 25 -2.26 68.67 -73.50
CA ASP A 25 -1.16 68.51 -72.51
C ASP A 25 -1.61 68.93 -71.09
N ALA A 26 -2.61 69.80 -71.00
CA ALA A 26 -3.28 70.17 -69.76
C ALA A 26 -4.79 70.39 -70.02
N VAL A 27 -5.64 69.65 -69.30
CA VAL A 27 -7.10 69.76 -69.36
C VAL A 27 -7.61 70.29 -68.02
N VAL A 28 -8.35 71.41 -68.03
CA VAL A 28 -8.88 72.04 -66.80
C VAL A 28 -10.40 71.89 -66.73
N VAL A 29 -10.87 71.04 -65.82
CA VAL A 29 -12.30 70.75 -65.64
C VAL A 29 -12.91 71.72 -64.63
N ILE A 30 -13.67 72.71 -65.12
CA ILE A 30 -14.31 73.74 -64.30
C ILE A 30 -15.82 73.48 -64.17
N GLY A 31 -16.36 73.69 -62.97
CA GLY A 31 -17.78 73.60 -62.66
C GLY A 31 -18.03 73.79 -61.16
N ALA A 32 -19.26 74.11 -60.77
CA ALA A 32 -19.62 74.15 -59.36
C ALA A 32 -19.65 72.73 -58.74
N ASN A 33 -19.71 72.63 -57.41
CA ASN A 33 -19.83 71.34 -56.75
C ASN A 33 -21.19 70.70 -57.07
N GLY A 34 -21.21 69.38 -57.29
CA GLY A 34 -22.39 68.65 -57.77
C GLY A 34 -22.48 68.48 -59.30
N HIS A 35 -21.79 69.30 -60.11
CA HIS A 35 -21.83 69.22 -61.59
C HIS A 35 -20.96 68.09 -62.18
N GLY A 36 -20.96 66.91 -61.59
CA GLY A 36 -20.31 65.72 -62.18
C GLY A 36 -18.77 65.71 -62.24
N LYS A 37 -18.05 66.75 -61.80
CA LYS A 37 -16.56 66.81 -61.83
C LYS A 37 -15.90 65.53 -61.30
N THR A 38 -16.29 65.06 -60.12
CA THR A 38 -15.72 63.82 -59.56
C THR A 38 -16.22 62.57 -60.30
N SER A 39 -17.46 62.60 -60.82
CA SER A 39 -18.01 61.54 -61.67
C SER A 39 -17.25 61.37 -62.99
N LEU A 40 -16.60 62.41 -63.51
CA LEU A 40 -15.76 62.33 -64.70
C LEU A 40 -14.49 61.50 -64.42
N PHE A 41 -13.78 61.82 -63.33
CA PHE A 41 -12.62 61.05 -62.88
C PHE A 41 -12.98 59.61 -62.47
N ASP A 42 -14.12 59.44 -61.79
CA ASP A 42 -14.68 58.11 -61.51
C ASP A 42 -14.94 57.30 -62.78
N GLY A 43 -15.43 57.95 -63.85
CA GLY A 43 -15.66 57.32 -65.15
C GLY A 43 -14.37 56.84 -65.80
N ILE A 44 -13.32 57.67 -65.80
CA ILE A 44 -11.98 57.29 -66.29
C ILE A 44 -11.45 56.07 -65.49
N LEU A 45 -11.49 56.14 -64.16
CA LEU A 45 -11.01 55.07 -63.29
C LEU A 45 -11.79 53.77 -63.47
N TRP A 46 -13.12 53.86 -63.60
CA TRP A 46 -13.98 52.72 -63.85
C TRP A 46 -13.72 52.09 -65.22
N ALA A 47 -13.58 52.90 -66.27
CA ALA A 47 -13.24 52.40 -67.60
C ALA A 47 -11.94 51.60 -67.59
N LEU A 48 -10.88 52.09 -66.94
CA LEU A 48 -9.59 51.41 -66.87
C LEU A 48 -9.60 50.17 -65.97
N SER A 49 -10.15 50.26 -64.76
CA SER A 49 -9.99 49.21 -63.72
C SER A 49 -11.23 48.38 -63.40
N GLY A 50 -12.41 48.76 -63.90
CA GLY A 50 -13.69 48.14 -63.55
C GLY A 50 -14.15 48.39 -62.09
N ARG A 51 -13.33 49.09 -61.29
CA ARG A 51 -13.54 49.35 -59.86
C ARG A 51 -13.52 50.85 -59.59
N ILE A 52 -14.10 51.24 -58.46
CA ILE A 52 -14.03 52.61 -57.96
C ILE A 52 -13.85 52.54 -56.43
N PRO A 53 -12.60 52.57 -55.90
CA PRO A 53 -12.31 52.21 -54.51
C PRO A 53 -13.12 53.00 -53.46
N ARG A 54 -13.38 54.29 -53.72
CA ARG A 54 -14.15 55.16 -52.82
C ARG A 54 -15.63 54.74 -52.64
N LEU A 55 -16.13 53.81 -53.46
CA LEU A 55 -17.48 53.24 -53.35
C LEU A 55 -17.53 51.84 -52.72
N LYS A 56 -16.40 51.25 -52.31
CA LYS A 56 -16.35 49.95 -51.62
C LYS A 56 -17.14 48.82 -52.32
N ASN A 57 -17.09 48.78 -53.66
CA ASN A 57 -17.81 47.82 -54.52
C ASN A 57 -19.35 47.94 -54.54
N ASP A 58 -19.93 49.08 -54.16
CA ASP A 58 -21.36 49.36 -54.41
C ASP A 58 -21.60 49.78 -55.88
N ASP A 59 -21.78 48.78 -56.75
CA ASP A 59 -22.08 48.97 -58.17
C ASP A 59 -23.44 49.67 -58.41
N SER A 60 -24.38 49.60 -57.46
CA SER A 60 -25.70 50.22 -57.62
C SER A 60 -25.61 51.74 -57.78
N SER A 61 -24.55 52.33 -57.23
CA SER A 61 -24.24 53.76 -57.32
C SER A 61 -23.64 54.21 -58.66
N PHE A 62 -23.37 53.28 -59.61
CA PHE A 62 -22.87 53.63 -60.94
C PHE A 62 -23.97 54.21 -61.84
N VAL A 63 -25.18 53.65 -61.78
CA VAL A 63 -26.31 54.09 -62.63
C VAL A 63 -26.89 55.38 -62.07
N SER A 64 -26.99 56.40 -62.92
CA SER A 64 -27.67 57.65 -62.58
C SER A 64 -29.15 57.38 -62.36
N MET A 65 -29.72 57.88 -61.27
CA MET A 65 -31.17 57.80 -61.00
C MET A 65 -32.02 58.46 -62.09
N TYR A 66 -31.42 59.32 -62.92
CA TYR A 66 -32.06 60.03 -64.02
C TYR A 66 -31.66 59.48 -65.41
N SER A 67 -31.05 58.28 -65.49
CA SER A 67 -30.67 57.66 -66.76
C SER A 67 -31.89 57.30 -67.62
N GLU A 68 -31.96 57.83 -68.84
CA GLU A 68 -33.04 57.57 -69.80
C GLU A 68 -33.09 56.10 -70.26
N THR A 69 -31.95 55.39 -70.21
CA THR A 69 -31.82 53.99 -70.64
C THR A 69 -31.85 52.99 -69.49
N GLY A 70 -31.81 53.46 -68.23
CA GLY A 70 -31.59 52.62 -67.06
C GLY A 70 -30.20 51.97 -66.98
N GLN A 71 -29.29 52.33 -67.89
CA GLN A 71 -27.95 51.76 -67.98
C GLN A 71 -26.88 52.85 -67.79
N ALA A 72 -25.81 52.53 -67.06
CA ALA A 72 -24.59 53.29 -67.04
C ALA A 72 -23.67 52.84 -68.18
N ARG A 73 -23.10 53.77 -68.95
CA ARG A 73 -22.11 53.52 -70.00
C ARG A 73 -20.98 54.55 -69.91
N VAL A 74 -19.76 54.05 -70.01
CA VAL A 74 -18.54 54.85 -70.15
C VAL A 74 -17.72 54.31 -71.31
N ALA A 75 -17.35 55.16 -72.26
CA ALA A 75 -16.40 54.83 -73.32
C ALA A 75 -15.19 55.76 -73.22
N LEU A 76 -13.99 55.20 -73.03
CA LEU A 76 -12.74 55.93 -72.89
C LEU A 76 -11.84 55.60 -74.08
N ARG A 77 -11.41 56.63 -74.83
CA ARG A 77 -10.40 56.51 -75.89
C ARG A 77 -9.05 56.91 -75.33
N LEU A 78 -8.04 56.09 -75.61
CA LEU A 78 -6.67 56.29 -75.11
C LEU A 78 -5.65 55.94 -76.19
N LYS A 79 -4.48 56.57 -76.10
CA LYS A 79 -3.35 56.39 -76.99
C LYS A 79 -2.17 55.83 -76.21
N ASP A 80 -1.53 54.80 -76.76
CA ASP A 80 -0.26 54.33 -76.21
C ASP A 80 0.89 55.26 -76.62
N GLY A 81 1.76 55.56 -75.66
CA GLY A 81 2.79 56.60 -75.78
C GLY A 81 3.92 56.23 -76.74
N PRO A 82 4.53 55.04 -76.63
CA PRO A 82 5.62 54.61 -77.51
C PRO A 82 5.16 54.23 -78.91
N ASN A 83 4.00 53.57 -79.03
CA ASN A 83 3.57 52.96 -80.29
C ASN A 83 2.57 53.82 -81.09
N GLY A 84 1.97 54.84 -80.48
CA GLY A 84 0.98 55.70 -81.13
C GLY A 84 -0.39 55.07 -81.38
N ASN A 85 -0.54 53.77 -81.12
CA ASN A 85 -1.78 53.00 -81.29
C ASN A 85 -2.92 53.59 -80.45
N VAL A 86 -4.12 53.63 -81.04
CA VAL A 86 -5.35 54.13 -80.39
C VAL A 86 -6.22 52.95 -80.00
N PHE A 87 -6.73 53.01 -78.77
CA PHE A 87 -7.55 51.99 -78.15
C PHE A 87 -8.85 52.62 -77.64
N ALA A 88 -9.93 51.84 -77.57
CA ALA A 88 -11.17 52.25 -76.94
C ALA A 88 -11.62 51.19 -75.92
N VAL A 89 -11.90 51.63 -74.70
CA VAL A 89 -12.49 50.81 -73.63
C VAL A 89 -13.92 51.26 -73.42
N THR A 90 -14.90 50.40 -73.69
CA THR A 90 -16.30 50.66 -73.33
C THR A 90 -16.70 49.74 -72.20
N ARG A 91 -17.12 50.31 -71.06
CA ARG A 91 -17.79 49.58 -69.98
C ARG A 91 -19.24 50.01 -69.88
N SER A 92 -20.12 49.06 -69.54
CA SER A 92 -21.51 49.34 -69.24
C SER A 92 -22.06 48.45 -68.12
N PHE A 93 -23.06 48.97 -67.41
CA PHE A 93 -23.71 48.29 -66.29
C PHE A 93 -25.20 48.66 -66.25
N ASP A 94 -26.07 47.65 -66.28
CA ASP A 94 -27.53 47.81 -66.34
C ASP A 94 -28.23 47.53 -64.99
N GLY A 95 -27.49 47.63 -63.89
CA GLY A 95 -27.97 47.27 -62.55
C GLY A 95 -27.85 45.78 -62.23
N LYS A 96 -27.54 44.91 -63.20
CA LYS A 96 -27.37 43.46 -63.00
C LYS A 96 -26.06 42.92 -63.57
N GLU A 97 -25.72 43.27 -64.80
CA GLU A 97 -24.55 42.74 -65.52
C GLU A 97 -23.54 43.84 -65.84
N ARG A 98 -22.26 43.58 -65.53
CA ARG A 98 -21.13 44.38 -66.01
C ARG A 98 -20.70 43.86 -67.39
N ARG A 99 -20.65 44.71 -68.41
CA ARG A 99 -20.12 44.38 -69.76
C ARG A 99 -18.90 45.26 -70.07
N ILE A 100 -17.87 44.67 -70.67
CA ILE A 100 -16.67 45.36 -71.15
C ILE A 100 -16.42 44.96 -72.61
N THR A 101 -16.10 45.97 -73.43
CA THR A 101 -15.55 45.84 -74.78
C THR A 101 -14.23 46.58 -74.83
N PHE A 102 -13.19 45.97 -75.42
CA PHE A 102 -11.89 46.58 -75.65
C PHE A 102 -11.54 46.49 -77.13
N GLU A 103 -11.36 47.64 -77.77
CA GLU A 103 -11.12 47.78 -79.20
C GLU A 103 -9.68 48.23 -79.46
N THR A 104 -9.02 47.53 -80.37
CA THR A 104 -7.65 47.77 -80.83
C THR A 104 -7.64 47.93 -82.36
N SER A 105 -6.50 48.31 -82.96
CA SER A 105 -6.29 48.27 -84.41
C SER A 105 -6.54 46.88 -85.03
N ASP A 106 -6.35 45.83 -84.23
CA ASP A 106 -6.24 44.44 -84.67
C ASP A 106 -7.50 43.62 -84.37
N GLY A 107 -8.47 44.20 -83.65
CA GLY A 107 -9.74 43.55 -83.33
C GLY A 107 -10.48 44.15 -82.12
N SER A 108 -11.70 43.64 -81.90
CA SER A 108 -12.54 43.96 -80.75
C SER A 108 -12.67 42.73 -79.85
N TYR A 109 -12.50 42.92 -78.55
CA TYR A 109 -12.54 41.89 -77.52
C TYR A 109 -13.66 42.20 -76.52
N GLN A 110 -14.24 41.17 -75.90
CA GLN A 110 -15.30 41.34 -74.91
C GLN A 110 -15.08 40.47 -73.66
N GLY A 111 -15.66 40.89 -72.54
CA GLY A 111 -15.64 40.13 -71.28
C GLY A 111 -14.22 39.90 -70.73
N PRO A 112 -13.91 38.74 -70.13
CA PRO A 112 -12.61 38.47 -69.51
C PRO A 112 -11.40 38.65 -70.44
N SER A 113 -11.56 38.41 -71.74
CA SER A 113 -10.48 38.62 -72.72
C SER A 113 -10.18 40.11 -72.96
N ALA A 114 -11.20 40.97 -72.90
CA ALA A 114 -11.02 42.42 -72.92
C ALA A 114 -10.36 42.92 -71.64
N GLU A 115 -10.77 42.40 -70.48
CA GLU A 115 -10.20 42.73 -69.17
C GLU A 115 -8.70 42.40 -69.12
N GLY A 116 -8.31 41.19 -69.50
CA GLY A 116 -6.90 40.76 -69.52
C GLY A 116 -6.03 41.61 -70.46
N LYS A 117 -6.50 41.87 -71.69
CA LYS A 117 -5.77 42.73 -72.65
C LYS A 117 -5.65 44.18 -72.18
N LEU A 118 -6.65 44.69 -71.49
CA LEU A 118 -6.60 46.03 -70.90
C LEU A 118 -5.59 46.09 -69.74
N ILE A 119 -5.57 45.06 -68.89
CA ILE A 119 -4.58 44.92 -67.81
C ILE A 119 -3.16 44.85 -68.40
N ASP A 120 -2.90 43.98 -69.38
CA ASP A 120 -1.59 43.87 -70.03
C ASP A 120 -1.12 45.20 -70.65
N LEU A 121 -2.03 45.99 -71.22
CA LEU A 121 -1.72 47.31 -71.81
C LEU A 121 -1.47 48.40 -70.76
N VAL A 122 -2.23 48.43 -69.67
CA VAL A 122 -2.14 49.50 -68.66
C VAL A 122 -1.06 49.20 -67.62
N TRP A 123 -1.02 47.97 -67.09
CA TRP A 123 -0.02 47.49 -66.13
C TRP A 123 -0.04 45.95 -66.00
N SER A 124 0.86 45.28 -66.73
CA SER A 124 0.94 43.81 -66.80
C SER A 124 1.10 43.11 -65.44
N ASP A 125 1.81 43.71 -64.47
CA ASP A 125 2.09 43.04 -63.19
C ASP A 125 0.84 42.86 -62.31
N ALA A 126 -0.24 43.62 -62.60
CA ALA A 126 -1.54 43.44 -61.96
C ALA A 126 -2.16 42.07 -62.27
N ALA A 127 -1.83 41.44 -63.41
CA ALA A 127 -2.30 40.09 -63.74
C ALA A 127 -1.81 39.02 -62.75
N ALA A 128 -0.74 39.31 -61.99
CA ALA A 128 -0.20 38.44 -60.93
C ALA A 128 -0.77 38.75 -59.52
N ALA A 129 -1.84 39.54 -59.42
CA ALA A 129 -2.57 39.82 -58.18
C ALA A 129 -3.83 38.94 -58.04
N SER A 130 -4.35 38.80 -56.82
CA SER A 130 -5.55 37.98 -56.55
C SER A 130 -6.85 38.59 -57.11
N ASP A 131 -6.94 39.93 -57.15
CA ASP A 131 -7.90 40.66 -57.98
C ASP A 131 -7.12 41.71 -58.79
N PRO A 132 -6.87 41.46 -60.09
CA PRO A 132 -6.15 42.39 -60.96
C PRO A 132 -6.82 43.75 -61.13
N GLY A 133 -8.17 43.81 -61.08
CA GLY A 133 -8.91 45.07 -61.22
C GLY A 133 -8.82 45.93 -59.96
N GLU A 134 -8.83 45.32 -58.77
CA GLU A 134 -8.58 46.01 -57.50
C GLU A 134 -7.12 46.48 -57.38
N ALA A 135 -6.15 45.64 -57.78
CA ALA A 135 -4.74 46.04 -57.84
C ALA A 135 -4.50 47.23 -58.78
N LEU A 136 -5.07 47.18 -59.99
CA LEU A 136 -4.98 48.26 -60.97
C LEU A 136 -5.67 49.54 -60.47
N ALA A 137 -6.86 49.43 -59.85
CA ALA A 137 -7.55 50.58 -59.28
C ALA A 137 -6.77 51.22 -58.13
N SER A 138 -6.19 50.41 -57.24
CA SER A 138 -5.36 50.88 -56.13
C SER A 138 -4.18 51.69 -56.66
N VAL A 139 -3.39 51.13 -57.60
CA VAL A 139 -2.26 51.85 -58.19
C VAL A 139 -2.71 53.11 -58.93
N LEU A 140 -3.74 53.06 -59.77
CA LEU A 140 -4.25 54.25 -60.46
C LEU A 140 -4.66 55.37 -59.48
N THR A 141 -5.36 55.04 -58.39
CA THR A 141 -5.76 56.05 -57.37
C THR A 141 -4.63 56.55 -56.50
N ARG A 142 -3.49 55.86 -56.46
CA ARG A 142 -2.34 56.23 -55.60
C ARG A 142 -1.24 56.94 -56.38
N SER A 143 -0.88 56.46 -57.57
CA SER A 143 0.25 56.99 -58.35
C SER A 143 -0.12 58.03 -59.41
N ILE A 144 -1.32 57.94 -60.02
CA ILE A 144 -1.70 58.74 -61.19
C ILE A 144 -2.85 59.71 -60.89
N TYR A 145 -3.89 59.26 -60.18
CA TYR A 145 -5.04 60.08 -59.81
C TYR A 145 -4.95 60.54 -58.35
N LEU A 146 -4.22 61.63 -58.14
CA LEU A 146 -4.11 62.31 -56.84
C LEU A 146 -5.47 62.86 -56.39
N GLN A 147 -6.17 62.08 -55.55
CA GLN A 147 -7.44 62.50 -54.93
C GLN A 147 -7.22 63.68 -53.98
N GLN A 148 -8.25 64.52 -53.80
CA GLN A 148 -8.14 65.82 -53.10
C GLN A 148 -7.58 65.73 -51.67
N ASP A 149 -7.75 64.59 -50.99
CA ASP A 149 -7.27 64.38 -49.62
C ASP A 149 -5.97 63.54 -49.53
N MET A 150 -5.45 62.99 -50.63
CA MET A 150 -4.36 61.99 -50.55
C MET A 150 -2.99 62.62 -50.25
N ILE A 151 -2.71 63.79 -50.84
CA ILE A 151 -1.53 64.61 -50.47
C ILE A 151 -1.63 65.03 -49.00
N ARG A 152 -2.83 65.34 -48.53
CA ARG A 152 -3.09 65.69 -47.14
C ARG A 152 -2.87 64.50 -46.20
N GLN A 153 -3.34 63.31 -46.54
CA GLN A 153 -3.07 62.08 -45.77
C GLN A 153 -1.57 61.78 -45.65
N PHE A 154 -0.78 62.06 -46.69
CA PHE A 154 0.68 61.93 -46.64
C PHE A 154 1.36 62.94 -45.70
N ILE A 155 0.86 64.18 -45.66
CA ILE A 155 1.37 65.27 -44.80
C ILE A 155 0.91 65.11 -43.34
N ASP A 156 -0.35 64.74 -43.13
CA ASP A 156 -1.01 64.62 -41.82
C ASP A 156 -0.75 63.24 -41.15
N ALA A 157 -0.01 62.33 -41.79
CA ALA A 157 0.33 61.01 -41.25
C ALA A 157 1.16 61.10 -39.95
N ALA A 158 0.68 60.44 -38.89
CA ALA A 158 1.14 60.65 -37.52
C ALA A 158 2.52 60.05 -37.22
N SER A 159 2.93 59.01 -37.93
CA SER A 159 4.19 58.28 -37.67
C SER A 159 5.13 58.19 -38.88
N PRO A 160 6.44 58.00 -38.66
CA PRO A 160 7.37 57.60 -39.72
C PRO A 160 7.00 56.26 -40.38
N GLN A 161 6.43 55.30 -39.63
CA GLN A 161 6.00 54.01 -40.17
C GLN A 161 4.84 54.15 -41.15
N GLU A 162 3.81 54.94 -40.84
CA GLU A 162 2.68 55.19 -41.75
C GLU A 162 3.12 55.90 -43.03
N ARG A 163 4.05 56.87 -42.92
CA ARG A 163 4.65 57.54 -44.09
C ARG A 163 5.48 56.58 -44.93
N PHE A 164 6.29 55.73 -44.30
CA PHE A 164 7.06 54.70 -45.01
C PHE A 164 6.15 53.67 -45.69
N ALA A 165 5.05 53.24 -45.05
CA ALA A 165 4.07 52.34 -45.65
C ALA A 165 3.39 52.98 -46.87
N ALA A 166 2.94 54.24 -46.77
CA ALA A 166 2.35 54.96 -47.88
C ALA A 166 3.31 55.11 -49.07
N VAL A 167 4.60 55.43 -48.83
CA VAL A 167 5.63 55.51 -49.87
C VAL A 167 5.95 54.13 -50.45
N SER A 168 6.08 53.10 -49.61
CA SER A 168 6.31 51.72 -50.05
C SER A 168 5.18 51.20 -50.94
N GLU A 169 3.94 51.57 -50.63
CA GLU A 169 2.77 51.21 -51.44
C GLU A 169 2.76 51.96 -52.79
N LEU A 170 3.08 53.26 -52.80
CA LEU A 170 3.25 54.06 -54.03
C LEU A 170 4.35 53.52 -54.96
N VAL A 171 5.42 52.98 -54.37
CA VAL A 171 6.60 52.45 -55.05
C VAL A 171 6.45 50.96 -55.43
N GLY A 172 5.35 50.31 -55.03
CA GLY A 172 5.05 48.90 -55.34
C GLY A 172 5.70 47.87 -54.41
N ALA A 173 6.41 48.31 -53.36
CA ALA A 173 6.98 47.46 -52.32
C ALA A 173 5.93 46.91 -51.33
N GLY A 174 4.68 47.41 -51.35
CA GLY A 174 3.59 46.98 -50.47
C GLY A 174 3.33 45.46 -50.44
N ARG A 175 3.59 44.74 -51.55
CA ARG A 175 3.48 43.27 -51.62
C ARG A 175 4.48 42.55 -50.70
N ILE A 176 5.65 43.15 -50.46
CA ILE A 176 6.70 42.58 -49.59
C ILE A 176 6.27 42.73 -48.12
N THR A 177 5.69 43.88 -47.75
CA THR A 177 5.15 44.11 -46.40
C THR A 177 3.94 43.21 -46.10
N GLU A 178 3.02 42.99 -47.05
CA GLU A 178 1.91 42.03 -46.88
C GLU A 178 2.40 40.60 -46.64
N LEU A 179 3.44 40.17 -47.38
CA LEU A 179 4.08 38.87 -47.20
C LEU A 179 4.75 38.77 -45.82
N GLN A 180 5.45 39.83 -45.38
CA GLN A 180 6.07 39.90 -44.06
C GLN A 180 5.01 39.74 -42.96
N ASP A 181 3.90 40.50 -43.01
CA ASP A 181 2.81 40.44 -42.02
C ASP A 181 2.11 39.07 -41.99
N SER A 182 1.99 38.41 -43.14
CA SER A 182 1.45 37.04 -43.24
C SER A 182 2.38 36.01 -42.59
N LEU A 183 3.70 36.14 -42.82
CA LEU A 183 4.72 35.29 -42.22
C LEU A 183 4.86 35.53 -40.71
N GLU A 184 4.83 36.78 -40.25
CA GLU A 184 4.87 37.11 -38.82
C GLU A 184 3.67 36.52 -38.05
N ARG A 185 2.46 36.65 -38.60
CA ARG A 185 1.24 35.99 -38.05
C ARG A 185 1.39 34.47 -38.01
N SER A 186 1.88 33.86 -39.10
CA SER A 186 2.09 32.42 -39.21
C SER A 186 3.15 31.91 -38.22
N LYS A 187 4.28 32.63 -38.07
CA LYS A 187 5.33 32.34 -37.09
C LYS A 187 4.80 32.42 -35.67
N LYS A 188 3.99 33.44 -35.34
CA LYS A 188 3.38 33.60 -34.01
C LYS A 188 2.51 32.39 -33.66
N ALA A 189 1.62 31.98 -34.56
CA ALA A 189 0.81 30.77 -34.37
C ALA A 189 1.66 29.49 -34.23
N TRP A 190 2.72 29.35 -35.05
CA TRP A 190 3.65 28.22 -34.96
C TRP A 190 4.39 28.16 -33.61
N SER A 191 4.83 29.30 -33.09
CA SER A 191 5.49 29.41 -31.78
C SER A 191 4.53 29.03 -30.65
N THR A 192 3.31 29.56 -30.62
CA THR A 192 2.29 29.21 -29.62
C THR A 192 2.06 27.70 -29.54
N VAL A 193 1.87 27.02 -30.68
CA VAL A 193 1.68 25.55 -30.73
C VAL A 193 2.94 24.79 -30.32
N THR A 194 4.13 25.37 -30.49
CA THR A 194 5.39 24.73 -30.08
C THR A 194 5.61 24.83 -28.57
N ASN A 195 5.30 26.00 -27.99
CA ASN A 195 5.32 26.21 -26.55
C ASN A 195 4.31 25.28 -25.85
N GLN A 196 3.06 25.21 -26.34
CA GLN A 196 2.05 24.28 -25.81
C GLN A 196 2.56 22.81 -25.81
N ARG A 197 3.21 22.36 -26.89
CA ARG A 197 3.79 21.01 -26.96
C ARG A 197 4.95 20.80 -25.98
N GLN A 198 5.68 21.86 -25.65
CA GLN A 198 6.74 21.83 -24.65
C GLN A 198 6.17 21.76 -23.22
N ASP A 199 5.08 22.49 -22.95
CA ASP A 199 4.34 22.40 -21.69
C ASP A 199 3.70 21.00 -21.52
N GLU A 200 3.11 20.44 -22.59
CA GLU A 200 2.58 19.07 -22.63
C GLU A 200 3.64 17.97 -22.44
N LEU A 201 4.92 18.24 -22.75
CA LEU A 201 6.02 17.30 -22.55
C LEU A 201 6.44 17.20 -21.08
N GLN A 202 6.33 18.29 -20.32
CA GLN A 202 6.79 18.36 -18.94
C GLN A 202 6.15 17.32 -18.00
N PRO A 203 4.81 17.12 -17.95
CA PRO A 203 4.21 16.09 -17.10
C PRO A 203 4.56 14.66 -17.55
N VAL A 204 4.90 14.44 -18.83
CA VAL A 204 5.36 13.12 -19.31
C VAL A 204 6.78 12.83 -18.81
N ARG A 205 7.66 13.83 -18.81
CA ARG A 205 9.01 13.74 -18.20
C ARG A 205 8.93 13.50 -16.68
N GLU A 206 8.06 14.22 -15.97
CA GLU A 206 7.86 14.02 -14.53
C GLU A 206 7.34 12.61 -14.21
N ARG A 207 6.36 12.11 -14.99
CA ARG A 207 5.89 10.72 -14.87
C ARG A 207 7.02 9.71 -15.12
N LEU A 208 7.85 9.93 -16.14
CA LEU A 208 9.00 9.08 -16.41
C LEU A 208 9.96 9.06 -15.22
N SER A 209 10.34 10.23 -14.66
CA SER A 209 11.27 10.28 -13.52
C SER A 209 10.73 9.57 -12.27
N ILE A 210 9.42 9.64 -12.01
CA ILE A 210 8.77 8.92 -10.89
C ILE A 210 8.86 7.40 -11.11
N ILE A 211 8.62 6.92 -12.33
CA ILE A 211 8.70 5.49 -12.66
C ILE A 211 10.15 4.99 -12.61
N GLU A 212 11.12 5.79 -13.08
CA GLU A 212 12.54 5.47 -13.00
C GLU A 212 13.03 5.39 -11.54
N ALA A 213 12.60 6.30 -10.67
CA ALA A 213 12.91 6.25 -9.24
C ALA A 213 12.30 5.00 -8.55
N ARG A 214 11.04 4.66 -8.85
CA ARG A 214 10.41 3.43 -8.35
C ARG A 214 11.11 2.17 -8.87
N LEU A 215 11.59 2.21 -10.11
CA LEU A 215 12.33 1.12 -10.74
C LEU A 215 13.68 0.91 -10.04
N SER A 216 14.43 1.98 -9.75
CA SER A 216 15.72 1.86 -9.04
C SER A 216 15.51 1.32 -7.63
N GLU A 217 14.59 1.88 -6.84
CA GLU A 217 14.25 1.42 -5.48
C GLU A 217 13.85 -0.07 -5.47
N SER A 218 13.02 -0.50 -6.42
CA SER A 218 12.59 -1.91 -6.54
C SER A 218 13.74 -2.83 -6.99
N THR A 219 14.60 -2.37 -7.90
CA THR A 219 15.75 -3.15 -8.39
C THR A 219 16.82 -3.32 -7.31
N GLU A 220 17.11 -2.27 -6.52
CA GLU A 220 18.03 -2.34 -5.39
C GLU A 220 17.54 -3.37 -4.35
N ARG A 221 16.27 -3.31 -3.96
CA ARG A 221 15.64 -4.30 -3.06
C ARG A 221 15.68 -5.73 -3.61
N SER A 222 15.62 -5.90 -4.94
CA SER A 222 15.63 -7.21 -5.60
C SER A 222 17.03 -7.75 -5.90
N SER A 223 18.11 -6.99 -5.64
CA SER A 223 19.49 -7.38 -5.99
C SER A 223 20.03 -8.60 -5.22
N GLN A 224 19.32 -9.03 -4.16
CA GLN A 224 19.64 -10.20 -3.33
C GLN A 224 18.80 -11.45 -3.70
N ALA A 225 18.35 -11.56 -4.95
CA ALA A 225 17.42 -12.61 -5.39
C ALA A 225 17.98 -14.03 -5.27
N LEU A 226 17.17 -14.93 -4.71
CA LEU A 226 17.39 -16.38 -4.77
C LEU A 226 17.02 -16.92 -6.17
N PRO A 227 17.53 -18.11 -6.56
CA PRO A 227 17.15 -18.73 -7.83
C PRO A 227 15.63 -18.99 -7.90
N ALA A 228 15.07 -18.79 -9.09
CA ALA A 228 13.64 -18.92 -9.37
C ALA A 228 13.05 -20.28 -8.95
N ILE A 229 11.75 -20.31 -8.66
CA ILE A 229 11.03 -21.54 -8.30
C ILE A 229 10.98 -22.46 -9.52
N THR A 230 11.49 -23.69 -9.37
CA THR A 230 11.23 -24.77 -10.33
C THR A 230 9.87 -25.39 -10.03
N SER A 231 9.08 -25.68 -11.08
CA SER A 231 7.78 -26.36 -10.94
C SER A 231 7.92 -27.71 -10.23
N GLU A 232 9.05 -28.39 -10.44
CA GLU A 232 9.39 -29.66 -9.80
C GLU A 232 9.55 -29.54 -8.28
N ALA A 233 10.34 -28.58 -7.77
CA ALA A 233 10.51 -28.41 -6.32
C ALA A 233 9.21 -28.02 -5.61
N TRP A 234 8.37 -27.22 -6.29
CA TRP A 234 7.03 -26.86 -5.83
C TRP A 234 6.11 -28.09 -5.76
N GLY A 235 6.06 -28.88 -6.84
CA GLY A 235 5.25 -30.11 -6.90
C GLY A 235 5.69 -31.17 -5.88
N GLN A 236 7.00 -31.38 -5.72
CA GLN A 236 7.56 -32.29 -4.72
C GLN A 236 7.17 -31.87 -3.29
N TRP A 237 7.15 -30.58 -2.97
CA TRP A 237 6.73 -30.11 -1.65
C TRP A 237 5.25 -30.43 -1.37
N TRP A 238 4.35 -30.16 -2.31
CA TRP A 238 2.93 -30.51 -2.19
C TRP A 238 2.70 -32.03 -2.08
N GLN A 239 3.46 -32.85 -2.81
CA GLN A 239 3.40 -34.31 -2.69
C GLN A 239 3.84 -34.80 -1.31
N ASN A 240 4.89 -34.22 -0.73
CA ASN A 240 5.32 -34.54 0.63
C ASN A 240 4.27 -34.15 1.69
N LEU A 241 3.52 -33.06 1.48
CA LEU A 241 2.38 -32.70 2.36
C LEU A 241 1.25 -33.73 2.28
N ALA A 242 0.88 -34.14 1.06
CA ALA A 242 -0.16 -35.14 0.85
C ALA A 242 0.20 -36.51 1.48
N GLN A 243 1.48 -36.91 1.43
CA GLN A 243 1.99 -38.10 2.10
C GLN A 243 1.88 -38.05 3.64
N LEU A 244 1.86 -36.85 4.24
CA LEU A 244 1.63 -36.65 5.67
C LEU A 244 0.13 -36.56 6.03
N GLY A 245 -0.77 -36.82 5.09
CA GLY A 245 -2.22 -36.78 5.30
C GLY A 245 -2.82 -35.37 5.40
N LEU A 246 -2.05 -34.33 5.06
CA LEU A 246 -2.52 -32.95 5.06
C LEU A 246 -3.41 -32.69 3.86
N SER A 247 -4.71 -32.52 4.10
CA SER A 247 -5.71 -32.21 3.07
C SER A 247 -5.63 -30.74 2.63
N VAL A 248 -4.65 -30.43 1.80
CA VAL A 248 -4.48 -29.10 1.19
C VAL A 248 -4.51 -29.23 -0.33
N ALA A 249 -5.29 -28.37 -0.98
CA ALA A 249 -5.40 -28.34 -2.44
C ALA A 249 -4.05 -27.94 -3.06
N GLN A 250 -3.50 -28.80 -3.91
CA GLN A 250 -2.30 -28.49 -4.69
C GLN A 250 -2.65 -27.45 -5.76
N VAL A 251 -1.96 -26.32 -5.73
CA VAL A 251 -2.12 -25.20 -6.67
C VAL A 251 -0.85 -25.07 -7.53
N GLU A 252 -0.96 -24.66 -8.79
CA GLU A 252 0.21 -24.36 -9.63
C GLU A 252 1.00 -23.15 -9.12
N SER A 253 2.33 -23.19 -9.21
CA SER A 253 3.21 -22.11 -8.74
C SER A 253 3.00 -20.76 -9.43
N ALA A 254 2.40 -20.76 -10.64
CA ALA A 254 2.06 -19.56 -11.41
C ALA A 254 0.64 -19.01 -11.11
N SER A 255 -0.17 -19.70 -10.31
CA SER A 255 -1.52 -19.26 -9.98
C SER A 255 -1.52 -18.05 -9.04
N ARG A 256 -2.54 -17.18 -9.18
CA ARG A 256 -2.80 -16.07 -8.24
C ARG A 256 -3.06 -16.54 -6.81
N GLU A 257 -3.51 -17.79 -6.64
CA GLU A 257 -3.81 -18.39 -5.35
C GLU A 257 -2.58 -19.01 -4.66
N ALA A 258 -1.46 -19.15 -5.38
CA ALA A 258 -0.25 -19.80 -4.87
C ALA A 258 0.29 -19.17 -3.55
N PRO A 259 0.33 -17.83 -3.35
CA PRO A 259 0.79 -17.23 -2.09
C PRO A 259 -0.13 -17.54 -0.91
N SER A 260 -1.46 -17.53 -1.12
CA SER A 260 -2.45 -17.90 -0.09
C SER A 260 -2.45 -19.39 0.22
N ALA A 261 -2.25 -20.24 -0.80
CA ALA A 261 -2.20 -21.69 -0.65
C ALA A 261 -0.96 -22.10 0.16
N ILE A 262 0.23 -21.63 -0.22
CA ILE A 262 1.46 -21.95 0.53
C ILE A 262 1.44 -21.36 1.95
N GLY A 263 0.93 -20.14 2.13
CA GLY A 263 0.77 -19.53 3.45
C GLY A 263 -0.21 -20.26 4.36
N SER A 264 -1.23 -20.92 3.80
CA SER A 264 -2.17 -21.76 4.55
C SER A 264 -1.57 -23.12 4.89
N ALA A 265 -0.87 -23.74 3.94
CA ALA A 265 -0.16 -25.00 4.15
C ALA A 265 0.97 -24.88 5.20
N ILE A 266 1.72 -23.78 5.22
CA ILE A 266 2.74 -23.51 6.26
C ILE A 266 2.09 -23.36 7.64
N LYS A 267 0.93 -22.72 7.75
CA LYS A 267 0.20 -22.61 9.03
C LYS A 267 -0.29 -23.97 9.53
N GLU A 268 -0.80 -24.81 8.64
CA GLU A 268 -1.23 -26.16 8.99
C GLU A 268 -0.03 -27.04 9.39
N LEU A 269 1.10 -26.95 8.67
CA LEU A 269 2.37 -27.58 9.06
C LEU A 269 2.82 -27.18 10.47
N ASP A 270 2.85 -25.88 10.80
CA ASP A 270 3.26 -25.41 12.13
C ASP A 270 2.26 -25.82 13.22
N ALA A 271 0.96 -25.93 12.89
CA ALA A 271 -0.05 -26.50 13.79
C ALA A 271 0.21 -27.99 14.08
N GLN A 272 0.44 -28.82 13.05
CA GLN A 272 0.78 -30.23 13.22
C GLN A 272 2.14 -30.43 13.92
N ARG A 273 3.14 -29.58 13.63
CA ARG A 273 4.44 -29.61 14.31
C ARG A 273 4.27 -29.37 15.80
N ARG A 274 3.54 -28.30 16.20
CA ARG A 274 3.23 -27.99 17.61
C ARG A 274 2.42 -29.09 18.30
N LEU A 275 1.49 -29.74 17.62
CA LEU A 275 0.74 -30.89 18.16
C LEU A 275 1.68 -32.08 18.44
N THR A 276 2.59 -32.37 17.50
CA THR A 276 3.58 -33.45 17.63
C THR A 276 4.61 -33.15 18.72
N GLU A 277 5.13 -31.91 18.79
CA GLU A 277 6.02 -31.43 19.85
C GLU A 277 5.38 -31.57 21.25
N ARG A 278 4.10 -31.23 21.40
CA ARG A 278 3.34 -31.43 22.65
C ARG A 278 3.18 -32.91 22.99
N ARG A 279 2.88 -33.76 22.00
CA ARG A 279 2.82 -35.22 22.18
C ARG A 279 4.16 -35.76 22.66
N LEU A 280 5.26 -35.34 22.04
CA LEU A 280 6.63 -35.70 22.40
C LEU A 280 6.99 -35.25 23.83
N GLN A 281 6.65 -34.02 24.22
CA GLN A 281 6.82 -33.55 25.61
C GLN A 281 6.03 -34.40 26.62
N ALA A 282 4.80 -34.79 26.30
CA ALA A 282 3.99 -35.66 27.15
C ALA A 282 4.57 -37.08 27.26
N LEU A 283 5.06 -37.66 26.15
CA LEU A 283 5.72 -38.97 26.13
C LEU A 283 7.04 -38.94 26.92
N ALA A 284 7.85 -37.89 26.78
CA ALA A 284 9.09 -37.72 27.53
C ALA A 284 8.84 -37.54 29.04
N ALA A 285 7.80 -36.79 29.43
CA ALA A 285 7.38 -36.67 30.83
C ALA A 285 6.95 -38.02 31.41
N LEU A 286 6.14 -38.80 30.67
CA LEU A 286 5.78 -40.17 31.06
C LEU A 286 6.99 -41.10 31.17
N GLN A 287 7.97 -40.97 30.28
CA GLN A 287 9.20 -41.78 30.34
C GLN A 287 10.00 -41.47 31.61
N ALA A 288 10.04 -40.21 32.04
CA ALA A 288 10.63 -39.80 33.30
C ALA A 288 9.82 -40.30 34.52
N GLU A 289 8.48 -40.22 34.49
CA GLU A 289 7.60 -40.76 35.54
C GLU A 289 7.80 -42.29 35.70
N ILE A 290 7.86 -43.05 34.59
CA ILE A 290 8.07 -44.50 34.60
C ILE A 290 9.45 -44.87 35.16
N ARG A 291 10.52 -44.20 34.71
CA ARG A 291 11.88 -44.38 35.26
C ARG A 291 11.98 -44.01 36.74
N GLY A 292 11.16 -43.06 37.20
CA GLY A 292 11.04 -42.72 38.61
C GLY A 292 10.38 -43.81 39.46
N LEU A 293 9.45 -44.58 38.87
CA LEU A 293 8.74 -45.67 39.53
C LEU A 293 9.53 -46.99 39.57
N THR A 294 10.27 -47.34 38.52
CA THR A 294 11.13 -48.55 38.54
C THR A 294 12.23 -48.48 39.60
N ASN A 295 12.63 -47.27 40.02
CA ASN A 295 13.57 -47.03 41.11
C ASN A 295 12.94 -47.00 42.52
N ARG A 296 11.61 -47.13 42.67
CA ARG A 296 10.93 -47.21 43.97
C ARG A 296 10.63 -48.67 44.32
N PRO A 297 11.35 -49.31 45.27
CA PRO A 297 11.02 -50.65 45.71
C PRO A 297 9.63 -50.68 46.36
N MET A 298 8.80 -51.66 46.00
CA MET A 298 7.46 -51.81 46.58
C MET A 298 7.59 -52.37 48.00
N PRO A 299 7.07 -51.69 49.04
CA PRO A 299 7.23 -52.15 50.41
C PRO A 299 6.39 -53.41 50.68
N GLU A 300 7.03 -54.42 51.28
CA GLU A 300 6.39 -55.69 51.61
C GLU A 300 5.48 -55.55 52.84
N LEU A 301 4.16 -55.53 52.61
CA LEU A 301 3.16 -55.35 53.67
C LEU A 301 3.06 -56.55 54.62
N GLN A 302 3.39 -57.75 54.14
CA GLN A 302 3.19 -58.99 54.89
C GLN A 302 4.14 -59.17 56.09
N PRO A 303 5.48 -59.01 55.97
CA PRO A 303 6.36 -59.06 57.15
C PRO A 303 6.04 -57.96 58.18
N LEU A 304 5.51 -56.80 57.76
CA LEU A 304 5.05 -55.75 58.68
C LEU A 304 3.79 -56.17 59.46
N ARG A 305 2.82 -56.81 58.79
CA ARG A 305 1.61 -57.36 59.42
C ARG A 305 1.93 -58.50 60.38
N ASP A 306 2.83 -59.41 59.99
CA ASP A 306 3.29 -60.51 60.83
C ASP A 306 4.05 -59.99 62.06
N SER A 307 4.85 -58.93 61.91
CA SER A 307 5.50 -58.24 63.04
C SER A 307 4.49 -57.62 64.01
N ILE A 308 3.47 -56.91 63.52
CA ILE A 308 2.44 -56.29 64.37
C ILE A 308 1.61 -57.34 65.12
N THR A 309 1.21 -58.43 64.46
CA THR A 309 0.45 -59.51 65.12
C THR A 309 1.27 -60.18 66.23
N LYS A 310 2.57 -60.39 66.03
CA LYS A 310 3.49 -60.86 67.06
C LYS A 310 3.62 -59.87 68.23
N LEU A 311 3.90 -58.58 67.94
CA LEU A 311 4.09 -57.57 68.98
C LEU A 311 2.82 -57.30 69.80
N ARG A 312 1.63 -57.34 69.18
CA ARG A 312 0.34 -57.25 69.88
C ARG A 312 0.15 -58.42 70.85
N LYS A 313 0.51 -59.64 70.45
CA LYS A 313 0.45 -60.82 71.33
C LYS A 313 1.41 -60.70 72.52
N GLU A 314 2.66 -60.29 72.29
CA GLU A 314 3.64 -60.04 73.36
C GLU A 314 3.14 -58.98 74.36
N LEU A 315 2.51 -57.91 73.86
CA LEU A 315 1.91 -56.85 74.67
C LEU A 315 0.71 -57.35 75.50
N GLU A 316 -0.13 -58.22 74.94
CA GLU A 316 -1.30 -58.79 75.62
C GLU A 316 -0.89 -59.81 76.71
N ASP A 317 0.14 -60.63 76.44
CA ASP A 317 0.76 -61.49 77.46
C ASP A 317 1.40 -60.66 78.59
N LEU A 318 2.10 -59.56 78.27
CA LEU A 318 2.63 -58.63 79.28
C LEU A 318 1.54 -57.92 80.09
N LYS A 319 0.41 -57.54 79.47
CA LYS A 319 -0.76 -56.99 80.17
C LYS A 319 -1.29 -58.00 81.19
N ARG A 320 -1.44 -59.27 80.81
CA ARG A 320 -1.89 -60.33 81.71
C ARG A 320 -0.95 -60.48 82.92
N VAL A 321 0.36 -60.63 82.69
CA VAL A 321 1.36 -60.77 83.77
C VAL A 321 1.38 -59.55 84.71
N THR A 322 1.23 -58.34 84.16
CA THR A 322 1.18 -57.11 84.97
C THR A 322 -0.07 -57.07 85.86
N ILE A 323 -1.23 -57.50 85.34
CA ILE A 323 -2.48 -57.57 86.11
C ILE A 323 -2.39 -58.64 87.22
N GLU A 324 -1.80 -59.80 86.92
CA GLU A 324 -1.57 -60.88 87.90
C GLU A 324 -0.69 -60.42 89.07
N GLU A 325 0.45 -59.78 88.80
CA GLU A 325 1.33 -59.28 89.88
C GLU A 325 0.72 -58.07 90.63
N GLN A 326 -0.09 -57.23 89.98
CA GLN A 326 -0.88 -56.19 90.66
C GLN A 326 -1.90 -56.79 91.64
N ALA A 327 -2.64 -57.81 91.21
CA ALA A 327 -3.62 -58.51 92.06
C ALA A 327 -2.92 -59.16 93.27
N ARG A 328 -1.81 -59.85 93.03
CA ARG A 328 -0.98 -60.46 94.08
C ARG A 328 -0.45 -59.43 95.09
N LEU A 329 0.06 -58.28 94.64
CA LEU A 329 0.51 -57.21 95.52
C LEU A 329 -0.64 -56.58 96.31
N ALA A 330 -1.84 -56.48 95.73
CA ALA A 330 -3.03 -56.01 96.44
C ALA A 330 -3.48 -56.99 97.53
N GLU A 331 -3.44 -58.30 97.26
CA GLU A 331 -3.75 -59.36 98.22
C GLU A 331 -2.73 -59.41 99.37
N LEU A 332 -1.43 -59.30 99.06
CA LEU A 332 -0.36 -59.27 100.06
C LEU A 332 -0.46 -58.03 100.97
N ARG A 333 -0.87 -56.87 100.41
CA ARG A 333 -1.20 -55.66 101.19
C ARG A 333 -2.42 -55.84 102.09
N ARG A 334 -3.48 -56.52 101.62
CA ARG A 334 -4.65 -56.86 102.47
C ARG A 334 -4.25 -57.74 103.64
N HIS A 335 -3.50 -58.82 103.37
CA HIS A 335 -3.04 -59.73 104.42
C HIS A 335 -2.11 -59.04 105.44
N GLN A 336 -1.28 -58.09 105.01
CA GLN A 336 -0.50 -57.24 105.93
C GLN A 336 -1.36 -56.29 106.76
N ALA A 337 -2.42 -55.71 106.19
CA ALA A 337 -3.37 -54.87 106.93
C ALA A 337 -4.11 -55.68 108.02
N GLU A 338 -4.61 -56.88 107.68
CA GLU A 338 -5.24 -57.78 108.65
C GLU A 338 -4.28 -58.22 109.77
N LEU A 339 -3.01 -58.48 109.46
CA LEU A 339 -1.99 -58.82 110.46
C LEU A 339 -1.68 -57.62 111.37
N LYS A 340 -1.63 -56.40 110.83
CA LYS A 340 -1.48 -55.18 111.63
C LYS A 340 -2.68 -54.97 112.55
N GLU A 341 -3.90 -55.11 112.04
CA GLU A 341 -5.12 -54.96 112.82
C GLU A 341 -5.17 -56.00 113.97
N LYS A 342 -4.87 -57.28 113.69
CA LYS A 342 -4.76 -58.32 114.71
C LYS A 342 -3.67 -58.01 115.76
N ASN A 343 -2.53 -57.47 115.35
CA ASN A 343 -1.48 -57.04 116.27
C ASN A 343 -1.89 -55.82 117.12
N GLU A 344 -2.65 -54.88 116.57
CA GLU A 344 -3.21 -53.74 117.32
C GLU A 344 -4.29 -54.19 118.32
N GLN A 345 -5.16 -55.13 117.92
CA GLN A 345 -6.10 -55.79 118.82
C GLN A 345 -5.37 -56.53 119.96
N LEU A 346 -4.31 -57.30 119.66
CA LEU A 346 -3.49 -57.97 120.67
C LEU A 346 -2.78 -56.98 121.62
N LYS A 347 -2.27 -55.86 121.12
CA LYS A 347 -1.72 -54.77 121.95
C LYS A 347 -2.79 -54.18 122.87
N ALA A 348 -3.98 -53.89 122.35
CA ALA A 348 -5.09 -53.36 123.14
C ALA A 348 -5.50 -54.33 124.25
N LEU A 349 -5.61 -55.62 123.94
CA LEU A 349 -5.90 -56.68 124.92
C LEU A 349 -4.77 -56.83 125.97
N ALA A 350 -3.50 -56.75 125.57
CA ALA A 350 -2.37 -56.81 126.50
C ALA A 350 -2.35 -55.61 127.47
N VAL A 351 -2.65 -54.39 126.98
CA VAL A 351 -2.78 -53.18 127.82
C VAL A 351 -3.97 -53.30 128.78
N LEU A 352 -5.08 -53.90 128.35
CA LEU A 352 -6.25 -54.14 129.21
C LEU A 352 -5.93 -55.19 130.29
N ALA A 353 -5.28 -56.29 129.92
CA ALA A 353 -4.83 -57.31 130.86
C ALA A 353 -3.86 -56.75 131.92
N LEU A 354 -2.93 -55.88 131.54
CA LEU A 354 -1.99 -55.21 132.46
C LEU A 354 -2.68 -54.44 133.60
N LYS A 355 -3.88 -53.89 133.36
CA LYS A 355 -4.65 -53.16 134.38
C LYS A 355 -5.32 -54.06 135.43
N HIS A 356 -5.43 -55.36 135.18
CA HIS A 356 -6.22 -56.29 136.00
C HIS A 356 -5.40 -57.46 136.59
N LEU A 357 -4.07 -57.33 136.76
CA LEU A 357 -3.25 -58.36 137.42
C LEU A 357 -3.45 -58.41 138.96
N THR A 358 -4.32 -59.30 139.40
CA THR A 358 -4.47 -59.77 140.79
C THR A 358 -3.55 -60.95 141.10
N ASP A 359 -3.42 -61.34 142.38
CA ASP A 359 -2.52 -62.44 142.82
C ASP A 359 -3.01 -63.85 142.43
N HIS A 360 -4.24 -63.94 141.92
CA HIS A 360 -4.83 -65.13 141.29
C HIS A 360 -5.34 -64.74 139.89
N CYS A 361 -5.31 -65.65 138.94
CA CYS A 361 -5.77 -65.40 137.57
C CYS A 361 -7.29 -65.13 137.53
N PRO A 362 -7.77 -64.02 136.94
CA PRO A 362 -9.20 -63.68 136.95
C PRO A 362 -10.08 -64.61 136.10
N VAL A 363 -9.51 -65.52 135.29
CA VAL A 363 -10.25 -66.46 134.44
C VAL A 363 -10.30 -67.88 135.04
N CYS A 364 -9.21 -68.35 135.64
CA CYS A 364 -9.09 -69.73 136.14
C CYS A 364 -8.72 -69.86 137.62
N ALA A 365 -8.61 -68.74 138.35
CA ALA A 365 -8.26 -68.65 139.78
C ALA A 365 -6.92 -69.29 140.21
N GLN A 366 -6.10 -69.77 139.28
CA GLN A 366 -4.78 -70.35 139.58
C GLN A 366 -3.78 -69.27 140.01
N THR A 367 -2.85 -69.65 140.88
CA THR A 367 -1.65 -68.89 141.20
C THR A 367 -0.67 -68.95 140.03
N TYR A 368 -0.06 -67.81 139.71
CA TYR A 368 0.85 -67.67 138.56
C TYR A 368 1.99 -66.71 138.91
N ASP A 369 3.12 -66.82 138.21
CA ASP A 369 4.22 -65.88 138.39
C ASP A 369 3.85 -64.52 137.77
N LYS A 370 3.62 -63.56 138.66
CA LYS A 370 3.15 -62.21 138.37
C LYS A 370 4.21 -61.37 137.66
N GLU A 371 5.50 -61.62 137.90
CA GLU A 371 6.59 -60.81 137.33
C GLU A 371 6.89 -61.22 135.89
N THR A 372 7.05 -62.52 135.61
CA THR A 372 7.22 -62.99 134.22
C THR A 372 5.97 -62.72 133.37
N THR A 373 4.77 -62.84 133.94
CA THR A 373 3.53 -62.56 133.22
C THR A 373 3.37 -61.05 132.93
N ARG A 374 3.71 -60.17 133.88
CA ARG A 374 3.76 -58.72 133.64
C ARG A 374 4.78 -58.37 132.56
N HIS A 375 6.00 -58.90 132.64
CA HIS A 375 7.02 -58.69 131.61
C HIS A 375 6.58 -59.16 130.22
N ARG A 376 5.89 -60.30 130.11
CA ARG A 376 5.36 -60.81 128.84
C ARG A 376 4.25 -59.93 128.26
N LEU A 377 3.34 -59.45 129.09
CA LEU A 377 2.28 -58.53 128.67
C LEU A 377 2.82 -57.13 128.34
N GLU A 378 3.83 -56.63 129.07
CA GLU A 378 4.54 -55.39 128.72
C GLU A 378 5.31 -55.51 127.42
N ALA A 379 5.95 -56.67 127.15
CA ALA A 379 6.59 -56.93 125.87
C ALA A 379 5.56 -56.88 124.72
N LEU A 380 4.41 -57.54 124.88
CA LEU A 380 3.32 -57.49 123.89
C LEU A 380 2.78 -56.07 123.70
N ALA A 381 2.53 -55.32 124.78
CA ALA A 381 2.04 -53.94 124.73
C ALA A 381 3.04 -52.97 124.07
N LYS A 382 4.35 -53.14 124.34
CA LYS A 382 5.44 -52.38 123.70
C LYS A 382 5.70 -52.82 122.24
N GLY A 383 5.01 -53.86 121.74
CA GLY A 383 5.14 -54.34 120.37
C GLY A 383 6.32 -55.27 120.11
N GLY A 384 6.78 -55.99 121.14
CA GLY A 384 7.78 -57.04 121.01
C GLY A 384 7.27 -58.25 120.21
N SER A 385 8.08 -58.66 119.24
CA SER A 385 7.96 -59.86 118.39
C SER A 385 6.70 -60.01 117.52
N SER A 386 6.71 -59.34 116.37
CA SER A 386 6.47 -60.02 115.10
C SER A 386 7.17 -59.25 113.98
N ASP A 387 7.95 -59.94 113.14
CA ASP A 387 8.58 -59.33 111.97
C ASP A 387 7.54 -58.74 111.01
N THR A 388 7.34 -57.42 111.07
CA THR A 388 7.00 -56.68 109.84
C THR A 388 8.26 -56.63 108.99
N GLN A 389 8.56 -57.74 108.30
CA GLN A 389 9.36 -57.68 107.09
C GLN A 389 8.65 -56.71 106.15
N THR A 390 9.20 -55.50 106.03
CA THR A 390 8.94 -54.59 104.92
C THR A 390 9.47 -55.27 103.67
N VAL A 391 8.64 -56.12 103.06
CA VAL A 391 8.97 -56.80 101.82
C VAL A 391 9.17 -55.74 100.75
N SER A 392 10.43 -55.56 100.32
CA SER A 392 10.72 -54.77 99.12
C SER A 392 10.17 -55.53 97.92
N SER A 393 8.98 -55.13 97.47
CA SER A 393 8.37 -55.56 96.21
C SER A 393 7.65 -54.45 95.40
N PRO A 394 8.02 -53.15 95.45
CA PRO A 394 7.60 -52.23 94.38
C PRO A 394 8.30 -52.52 93.04
N ASP A 395 9.56 -53.00 93.08
CA ASP A 395 10.48 -52.94 91.94
C ASP A 395 10.00 -53.76 90.73
N LYS A 396 9.59 -55.01 90.93
CA LYS A 396 9.09 -55.88 89.84
C LYS A 396 7.85 -55.33 89.13
N LEU A 397 6.96 -54.67 89.88
CA LEU A 397 5.78 -54.04 89.28
C LEU A 397 6.18 -52.83 88.42
N ASN A 398 7.15 -52.03 88.88
CA ASN A 398 7.69 -50.92 88.09
C ASN A 398 8.43 -51.43 86.84
N GLU A 399 9.19 -52.53 86.93
CA GLU A 399 9.81 -53.19 85.78
C GLU A 399 8.76 -53.62 84.74
N PHE A 400 7.68 -54.29 85.16
CA PHE A 400 6.61 -54.69 84.25
C PHE A 400 5.87 -53.49 83.64
N LEU A 401 5.59 -52.44 84.40
CA LEU A 401 4.98 -51.21 83.89
C LEU A 401 5.90 -50.49 82.88
N HIS A 402 7.20 -50.44 83.12
CA HIS A 402 8.16 -49.89 82.16
C HIS A 402 8.23 -50.75 80.88
N ALA A 403 8.31 -52.07 81.00
CA ALA A 403 8.27 -52.99 79.86
C ALA A 403 6.97 -52.86 79.05
N LEU A 404 5.83 -52.67 79.72
CA LEU A 404 4.54 -52.40 79.11
C LEU A 404 4.56 -51.14 78.25
N THR A 405 5.00 -50.01 78.81
CA THR A 405 5.07 -48.73 78.08
C THR A 405 6.08 -48.74 76.94
N ALA A 406 7.15 -49.54 77.04
CA ALA A 406 8.10 -49.76 75.95
C ALA A 406 7.45 -50.56 74.81
N LYS A 407 6.75 -51.66 75.12
CA LYS A 407 6.05 -52.49 74.13
C LYS A 407 4.85 -51.78 73.49
N GLU A 408 4.12 -50.94 74.23
CA GLU A 408 3.09 -50.07 73.67
C GLU A 408 3.66 -49.07 72.65
N LYS A 409 4.85 -48.51 72.93
CA LYS A 409 5.58 -47.68 71.95
C LYS A 409 6.01 -48.48 70.72
N GLU A 410 6.60 -49.67 70.90
CA GLU A 410 6.99 -50.55 69.78
C GLU A 410 5.79 -50.89 68.87
N VAL A 411 4.65 -51.29 69.44
CA VAL A 411 3.42 -51.56 68.68
C VAL A 411 2.94 -50.31 67.94
N SER A 412 2.93 -49.14 68.60
CA SER A 412 2.50 -47.89 67.95
C SER A 412 3.41 -47.47 66.79
N ALA A 413 4.72 -47.70 66.91
CA ALA A 413 5.69 -47.43 65.86
C ALA A 413 5.56 -48.40 64.69
N ALA A 414 5.34 -49.69 64.96
CA ALA A 414 5.08 -50.70 63.94
C ALA A 414 3.76 -50.43 63.18
N GLU A 415 2.69 -50.06 63.89
CA GLU A 415 1.41 -49.67 63.26
C GLU A 415 1.53 -48.41 62.39
N LEU A 416 2.31 -47.41 62.83
CA LEU A 416 2.60 -46.23 62.02
C LEU A 416 3.40 -46.61 60.75
N ALA A 417 4.39 -47.50 60.88
CA ALA A 417 5.17 -48.01 59.75
C ALA A 417 4.28 -48.76 58.74
N LEU A 418 3.39 -49.66 59.19
CA LEU A 418 2.45 -50.35 58.31
C LEU A 418 1.51 -49.37 57.60
N ARG A 419 0.93 -48.38 58.31
CA ARG A 419 0.08 -47.37 57.67
C ARG A 419 0.82 -46.59 56.59
N SER A 420 2.07 -46.21 56.85
CA SER A 420 2.90 -45.51 55.86
C SER A 420 3.23 -46.38 54.65
N ALA A 421 3.45 -47.69 54.85
CA ALA A 421 3.67 -48.65 53.77
C ALA A 421 2.38 -48.90 52.96
N GLU A 422 1.22 -49.02 53.60
CA GLU A 422 -0.08 -49.18 52.92
C GLU A 422 -0.47 -47.93 52.12
N GLN A 423 -0.17 -46.73 52.64
CA GLN A 423 -0.27 -45.47 51.88
C GLN A 423 0.65 -45.48 50.66
N ALA A 424 1.93 -45.82 50.83
CA ALA A 424 2.90 -45.88 49.73
C ALA A 424 2.51 -46.90 48.63
N VAL A 425 1.99 -48.08 48.99
CA VAL A 425 1.46 -49.06 48.01
C VAL A 425 0.25 -48.49 47.28
N THR A 426 -0.66 -47.82 47.99
CA THR A 426 -1.85 -47.21 47.38
C THR A 426 -1.47 -46.09 46.40
N GLU A 427 -0.52 -45.23 46.76
CA GLU A 427 0.04 -44.20 45.88
C GLU A 427 0.72 -44.81 44.64
N LEU A 428 1.55 -45.84 44.81
CA LEU A 428 2.18 -46.56 43.70
C LEU A 428 1.13 -47.17 42.74
N GLN A 429 0.07 -47.79 43.27
CA GLN A 429 -1.01 -48.34 42.43
C GLN A 429 -1.79 -47.23 41.69
N MET A 430 -2.05 -46.09 42.35
CA MET A 430 -2.75 -44.96 41.73
C MET A 430 -1.90 -44.29 40.64
N THR A 431 -0.60 -44.10 40.86
CA THR A 431 0.31 -43.58 39.82
C THR A 431 0.41 -44.54 38.62
N GLN A 432 0.55 -45.85 38.84
CA GLN A 432 0.54 -46.85 37.77
C GLN A 432 -0.77 -46.81 36.94
N ARG A 433 -1.94 -46.71 37.58
CA ARG A 433 -3.23 -46.57 36.88
C ARG A 433 -3.30 -45.28 36.05
N THR A 434 -2.83 -44.15 36.59
CA THR A 434 -2.79 -42.87 35.86
C THR A 434 -1.86 -42.95 34.64
N ILE A 435 -0.70 -43.61 34.76
CA ILE A 435 0.23 -43.82 33.64
C ILE A 435 -0.39 -44.69 32.55
N ILE A 436 -1.02 -45.81 32.90
CA ILE A 436 -1.73 -46.67 31.93
C ILE A 436 -2.81 -45.87 31.19
N ARG A 437 -3.57 -45.03 31.90
CA ARG A 437 -4.58 -44.16 31.28
C ARG A 437 -3.94 -43.17 30.29
N ARG A 438 -2.91 -42.44 30.71
CA ARG A 438 -2.18 -41.48 29.87
C ARG A 438 -1.51 -42.14 28.65
N LEU A 439 -0.97 -43.35 28.77
CA LEU A 439 -0.43 -44.11 27.64
C LEU A 439 -1.53 -44.42 26.60
N SER A 440 -2.72 -44.83 27.06
CA SER A 440 -3.87 -45.06 26.17
C SER A 440 -4.40 -43.77 25.53
N GLU A 441 -4.42 -42.65 26.26
CA GLU A 441 -4.78 -41.32 25.74
C GLU A 441 -3.81 -40.85 24.63
N LEU A 442 -2.55 -41.27 24.68
CA LEU A 442 -1.51 -40.97 23.69
C LEU A 442 -1.39 -42.03 22.56
N GLY A 443 -2.25 -43.04 22.56
CA GLY A 443 -2.28 -44.10 21.55
C GLY A 443 -1.13 -45.12 21.64
N VAL A 444 -0.46 -45.23 22.79
CA VAL A 444 0.59 -46.24 23.01
C VAL A 444 -0.06 -47.56 23.43
N GLY A 445 0.16 -48.62 22.66
CA GLY A 445 -0.42 -49.94 22.89
C GLY A 445 0.03 -50.58 24.22
N ALA A 446 -0.86 -51.37 24.81
CA ALA A 446 -0.58 -52.13 26.03
C ALA A 446 0.17 -53.44 25.73
N GLU A 447 1.36 -53.34 25.15
CA GLU A 447 2.26 -54.50 24.96
C GLU A 447 2.99 -54.88 26.25
N ASP A 448 3.52 -56.11 26.29
CA ASP A 448 4.20 -56.70 27.45
C ASP A 448 5.41 -55.89 27.94
N ASN A 449 6.00 -55.06 27.09
CA ASN A 449 7.09 -54.15 27.46
C ASN A 449 6.73 -52.67 27.16
N ARG A 450 6.22 -52.00 28.20
CA ARG A 450 5.80 -50.59 28.16
C ARG A 450 6.94 -49.63 27.85
N GLU A 451 8.17 -49.95 28.26
CA GLU A 451 9.33 -49.07 28.03
C GLU A 451 9.75 -49.07 26.55
N THR A 452 9.69 -50.23 25.87
CA THR A 452 9.99 -50.30 24.43
C THR A 452 8.87 -49.68 23.59
N ALA A 453 7.60 -49.91 23.94
CA ALA A 453 6.47 -49.28 23.25
C ALA A 453 6.51 -47.74 23.37
N LEU A 454 6.87 -47.22 24.55
CA LEU A 454 7.05 -45.79 24.78
C LEU A 454 8.27 -45.23 24.03
N ALA A 455 9.40 -45.94 24.02
CA ALA A 455 10.59 -45.54 23.27
C ALA A 455 10.33 -45.48 21.75
N HIS A 456 9.54 -46.43 21.21
CA HIS A 456 9.11 -46.41 19.81
C HIS A 456 8.25 -45.17 19.51
N ALA A 457 7.22 -44.91 20.33
CA ALA A 457 6.35 -43.75 20.15
C ALA A 457 7.09 -42.40 20.26
N VAL A 458 8.14 -42.31 21.09
CA VAL A 458 9.04 -41.14 21.15
C VAL A 458 9.83 -41.01 19.85
N ALA A 459 10.46 -42.07 19.36
CA ALA A 459 11.24 -42.05 18.11
C ALA A 459 10.37 -41.71 16.87
N GLU A 460 9.14 -42.23 16.81
CA GLU A 460 8.15 -41.86 15.78
C GLU A 460 7.78 -40.36 15.87
N ALA A 461 7.53 -39.85 17.07
CA ALA A 461 7.22 -38.43 17.25
C ALA A 461 8.42 -37.52 16.92
N GLU A 462 9.66 -37.93 17.25
CA GLU A 462 10.89 -37.22 16.90
C GLU A 462 11.11 -37.15 15.39
N THR A 463 11.00 -38.29 14.70
CA THR A 463 11.17 -38.38 13.25
C THR A 463 10.09 -37.59 12.50
N LEU A 464 8.83 -37.65 12.94
CA LEU A 464 7.74 -36.84 12.38
C LEU A 464 7.98 -35.33 12.62
N THR A 465 8.36 -34.94 13.84
CA THR A 465 8.65 -33.52 14.18
C THR A 465 9.77 -32.97 13.31
N LYS A 466 10.85 -33.74 13.12
CA LYS A 466 11.95 -33.36 12.23
C LYS A 466 11.48 -33.21 10.79
N ARG A 467 10.67 -34.15 10.28
CA ARG A 467 10.15 -34.10 8.91
C ARG A 467 9.22 -32.90 8.66
N LEU A 468 8.38 -32.58 9.63
CA LEU A 468 7.53 -31.39 9.60
C LEU A 468 8.36 -30.09 9.60
N ALA A 469 9.42 -30.02 10.40
CA ALA A 469 10.34 -28.88 10.41
C ALA A 469 11.10 -28.70 9.09
N GLU A 470 11.61 -29.80 8.50
CA GLU A 470 12.25 -29.78 7.17
C GLU A 470 11.29 -29.24 6.09
N LEU A 471 10.05 -29.75 6.05
CA LEU A 471 9.05 -29.30 5.08
C LEU A 471 8.61 -27.87 5.31
N GLN A 472 8.53 -27.41 6.56
CA GLN A 472 8.25 -26.01 6.85
C GLN A 472 9.36 -25.09 6.33
N GLN A 473 10.63 -25.39 6.57
CA GLN A 473 11.76 -24.60 6.05
C GLN A 473 11.76 -24.55 4.52
N ILE A 474 11.48 -25.67 3.85
CA ILE A 474 11.33 -25.72 2.40
C ILE A 474 10.18 -24.82 1.94
N GLY A 475 9.01 -24.92 2.60
CA GLY A 475 7.83 -24.11 2.31
C GLY A 475 8.06 -22.61 2.48
N GLU A 476 8.68 -22.20 3.59
CA GLU A 476 9.06 -20.81 3.85
C GLU A 476 10.04 -20.29 2.78
N SER A 477 11.02 -21.12 2.35
CA SER A 477 11.94 -20.75 1.27
C SER A 477 11.24 -20.62 -0.09
N LEU A 478 10.24 -21.44 -0.38
CA LEU A 478 9.42 -21.36 -1.60
C LEU A 478 8.51 -20.12 -1.56
N ALA A 479 7.89 -19.82 -0.41
CA ALA A 479 7.07 -18.62 -0.23
C ALA A 479 7.89 -17.34 -0.42
N LEU A 480 9.12 -17.29 0.10
CA LEU A 480 10.04 -16.17 -0.10
C LEU A 480 10.41 -16.00 -1.59
N ARG A 481 10.74 -17.10 -2.29
CA ARG A 481 11.03 -17.06 -3.73
C ARG A 481 9.82 -16.65 -4.58
N LEU A 482 8.59 -16.93 -4.12
CA LEU A 482 7.34 -16.56 -4.80
C LEU A 482 7.04 -15.06 -4.65
N ALA A 483 7.32 -14.50 -3.47
CA ALA A 483 7.33 -13.06 -3.24
C ALA A 483 8.41 -12.37 -4.10
N GLN A 484 9.60 -12.97 -4.25
CA GLN A 484 10.65 -12.43 -5.12
C GLN A 484 10.28 -12.52 -6.61
N SER A 485 9.70 -13.63 -7.09
CA SER A 485 9.33 -13.76 -8.52
C SER A 485 8.20 -12.81 -8.93
N SER A 486 7.21 -12.60 -8.05
CA SER A 486 6.17 -11.58 -8.27
C SER A 486 6.72 -10.15 -8.24
N ALA A 487 7.71 -9.87 -7.38
CA ALA A 487 8.43 -8.59 -7.39
C ALA A 487 9.26 -8.38 -8.68
N MET A 488 9.92 -9.42 -9.19
CA MET A 488 10.63 -9.37 -10.48
C MET A 488 9.67 -9.09 -11.64
N ALA A 489 8.49 -9.73 -11.67
CA ALA A 489 7.47 -9.45 -12.68
C ALA A 489 6.96 -8.00 -12.63
N ALA A 490 6.81 -7.42 -11.44
CA ALA A 490 6.47 -6.01 -11.27
C ALA A 490 7.61 -5.07 -11.71
N ILE A 491 8.87 -5.42 -11.46
CA ILE A 491 10.04 -4.69 -11.96
C ILE A 491 10.07 -4.70 -13.49
N ASP A 492 9.85 -5.84 -14.13
CA ASP A 492 9.85 -5.92 -15.60
C ASP A 492 8.67 -5.17 -16.22
N GLU A 493 7.51 -5.08 -15.55
CA GLU A 493 6.42 -4.20 -15.98
C GLU A 493 6.80 -2.72 -15.89
N LEU A 494 7.40 -2.28 -14.76
CA LEU A 494 7.94 -0.92 -14.62
C LEU A 494 9.02 -0.61 -15.67
N ARG A 495 9.85 -1.60 -16.06
CA ARG A 495 10.82 -1.44 -17.17
C ARG A 495 10.12 -1.23 -18.50
N ARG A 496 9.04 -1.98 -18.78
CA ARG A 496 8.25 -1.81 -20.01
C ARG A 496 7.61 -0.43 -20.06
N GLU A 497 6.98 0.03 -18.97
CA GLU A 497 6.37 1.36 -18.89
C GLU A 497 7.44 2.47 -19.03
N ALA A 498 8.56 2.37 -18.32
CA ALA A 498 9.67 3.34 -18.43
C ALA A 498 10.22 3.42 -19.85
N ASN A 499 10.43 2.28 -20.53
CA ASN A 499 10.95 2.27 -21.90
C ASN A 499 9.94 2.84 -22.91
N ALA A 500 8.63 2.59 -22.73
CA ALA A 500 7.59 3.21 -23.55
C ALA A 500 7.57 4.74 -23.39
N LEU A 501 7.64 5.23 -22.14
CA LEU A 501 7.68 6.66 -21.84
C LEU A 501 8.96 7.34 -22.35
N ARG A 502 10.14 6.70 -22.22
CA ARG A 502 11.40 7.19 -22.82
C ARG A 502 11.26 7.39 -24.33
N SER A 503 10.61 6.45 -25.02
CA SER A 503 10.37 6.52 -26.46
C SER A 503 9.44 7.69 -26.83
N ASP A 504 8.33 7.89 -26.10
CA ASP A 504 7.40 9.01 -26.32
C ASP A 504 8.07 10.37 -26.02
N VAL A 505 8.81 10.49 -24.91
CA VAL A 505 9.59 11.68 -24.55
C VAL A 505 10.58 12.01 -25.67
N ALA A 506 11.40 11.06 -26.11
CA ALA A 506 12.38 11.28 -27.18
C ALA A 506 11.73 11.67 -28.52
N ALA A 507 10.58 11.08 -28.86
CA ALA A 507 9.83 11.42 -30.07
C ALA A 507 9.28 12.86 -30.02
N ARG A 508 8.71 13.28 -28.87
CA ARG A 508 8.21 14.63 -28.64
C ARG A 508 9.33 15.66 -28.63
N GLU A 509 10.43 15.40 -27.94
CA GLU A 509 11.63 16.25 -27.92
C GLU A 509 12.18 16.49 -29.33
N LYS A 510 12.30 15.42 -30.13
CA LYS A 510 12.73 15.52 -31.53
C LYS A 510 11.77 16.39 -32.36
N SER A 511 10.46 16.26 -32.13
CA SER A 511 9.44 17.09 -32.79
C SER A 511 9.57 18.58 -32.39
N ILE A 512 9.66 18.89 -31.10
CA ILE A 512 9.81 20.26 -30.58
C ILE A 512 11.11 20.89 -31.11
N THR A 513 12.22 20.15 -31.08
CA THR A 513 13.52 20.62 -31.59
C THR A 513 13.46 20.97 -33.08
N ALA A 514 12.79 20.14 -33.89
CA ALA A 514 12.57 20.42 -35.31
C ALA A 514 11.69 21.67 -35.50
N ARG A 515 10.62 21.81 -34.71
CA ARG A 515 9.71 22.97 -34.77
C ARG A 515 10.39 24.29 -34.37
N ASN A 516 11.26 24.28 -33.36
CA ASN A 516 12.07 25.43 -32.97
C ASN A 516 12.98 25.86 -34.11
N ARG A 517 13.71 24.92 -34.74
CA ARG A 517 14.54 25.20 -35.92
C ARG A 517 13.74 25.79 -37.09
N THR A 518 12.49 25.36 -37.31
CA THR A 518 11.59 25.98 -38.30
C THR A 518 11.19 27.40 -37.90
N GLY A 519 10.92 27.66 -36.62
CA GLY A 519 10.62 29.00 -36.10
C GLY A 519 11.79 29.98 -36.23
N ASP A 520 13.01 29.52 -36.00
CA ASP A 520 14.25 30.30 -36.18
C ASP A 520 14.51 30.60 -37.66
N LEU A 521 14.28 29.63 -38.55
CA LEU A 521 14.40 29.85 -39.99
C LEU A 521 13.35 30.86 -40.49
N ALA A 522 12.10 30.75 -40.02
CA ALA A 522 11.05 31.70 -40.35
C ALA A 522 11.39 33.12 -39.88
N GLN A 523 12.01 33.29 -38.70
CA GLN A 523 12.48 34.60 -38.23
C GLN A 523 13.50 35.21 -39.19
N LYS A 524 14.52 34.44 -39.61
CA LYS A 524 15.55 34.91 -40.55
C LYS A 524 14.99 35.32 -41.91
N VAL A 525 13.96 34.61 -42.39
CA VAL A 525 13.26 34.97 -43.63
C VAL A 525 12.47 36.27 -43.48
N ILE A 526 11.78 36.48 -42.34
CA ILE A 526 11.06 37.72 -42.03
C ILE A 526 12.03 38.91 -41.96
N GLU A 527 13.19 38.74 -41.31
CA GLU A 527 14.24 39.76 -41.22
C GLU A 527 14.80 40.11 -42.61
N ALA A 528 15.16 39.11 -43.43
CA ALA A 528 15.66 39.33 -44.78
C ALA A 528 14.63 39.99 -45.72
N LEU A 529 13.34 39.66 -45.58
CA LEU A 529 12.26 40.32 -46.34
C LEU A 529 12.13 41.81 -45.97
N ARG A 530 12.35 42.16 -44.70
CA ARG A 530 12.31 43.56 -44.24
C ARG A 530 13.47 44.37 -44.81
N GLU A 531 14.67 43.80 -44.85
CA GLU A 531 15.83 44.41 -45.51
C GLU A 531 15.60 44.58 -47.02
N ALA A 532 15.08 43.55 -47.69
CA ALA A 532 14.75 43.59 -49.11
C ALA A 532 13.67 44.65 -49.44
N ALA A 533 12.64 44.81 -48.60
CA ALA A 533 11.63 45.85 -48.75
C ALA A 533 12.26 47.25 -48.72
N SER A 534 13.15 47.50 -47.75
CA SER A 534 13.87 48.78 -47.64
C SER A 534 14.74 49.05 -48.87
N ALA A 535 15.47 48.05 -49.36
CA ALA A 535 16.33 48.18 -50.53
C ALA A 535 15.54 48.52 -51.82
N VAL A 536 14.40 47.86 -52.04
CA VAL A 536 13.53 48.16 -53.20
C VAL A 536 12.97 49.58 -53.14
N VAL A 537 12.61 50.07 -51.95
CA VAL A 537 12.14 51.45 -51.76
C VAL A 537 13.27 52.45 -52.02
N GLU A 538 14.48 52.20 -51.53
CA GLU A 538 15.64 53.06 -51.80
C GLU A 538 16.04 53.10 -53.27
N GLU A 539 16.03 51.97 -53.98
CA GLU A 539 16.40 51.89 -55.40
C GLU A 539 15.41 52.66 -56.29
N ARG A 540 14.12 52.59 -55.99
CA ARG A 540 13.04 53.24 -56.76
C ARG A 540 12.81 54.71 -56.43
N LEU A 541 13.42 55.22 -55.36
CA LEU A 541 13.40 56.64 -54.98
C LEU A 541 14.63 57.42 -55.49
N ARG A 542 15.58 56.74 -56.16
CA ARG A 542 16.72 57.33 -56.86
C ARG A 542 16.42 57.53 -58.34
#